data_AF-A0A6J8AVB7-F1
#
_entry.id   AF-A0A6J8AVB7-F1
#
_cell.length_a   1.000
_cell.length_b   1.000
_cell.length_c   1.000
_cell.angle_alpha   90.00
_cell.angle_beta   90.00
_cell.angle_gamma   90.00
#
_symmetry.space_group_name_H-M   'P 1'
#
loop_
_entity.id
_entity.type
_entity.pdbx_description
1 polymer ?
#
loop_
_entity_poly.entity_id
_entity_poly.type
_entity_poly.pdbx_seq_one_letter_code
_entity_poly.pdbx_strand_id
1 'polypeptide(L)'
;MNLETSLKEEICVICQNFISHEDTIVVLGEKGSQSVNKASKSRQDNVVTSVGQKLHQNCRKSYTNPKYIALANREIKHETTNVPKLRWKVEFDFKKHCLFCGQLADAVIGRKRKSDVYPVRTSEFQCKIEDICKQREDEWALEVRGRLEFVQDLHAADALYHQTCSVNFRTLQTPLAFSPPAKKAKTQAGRKSSLSESFFVCYKIPSAK
;
A
#
# COMPACT_ATOMS: atom_id res chain seq x y z
N MET A 1 -7.63 -12.25 53.29
CA MET A 1 -6.45 -13.02 52.88
C MET A 1 -6.18 -12.66 51.43
N ASN A 2 -5.18 -11.82 51.21
CA ASN A 2 -4.74 -11.39 49.89
C ASN A 2 -4.09 -12.58 49.18
N LEU A 3 -4.67 -13.02 48.07
CA LEU A 3 -3.94 -13.76 47.05
C LEU A 3 -4.02 -12.92 45.77
N GLU A 4 -3.17 -11.91 45.71
CA GLU A 4 -2.79 -11.26 44.46
C GLU A 4 -2.07 -12.30 43.61
N THR A 5 -2.85 -13.08 42.87
CA THR A 5 -2.33 -13.93 41.81
C THR A 5 -1.81 -12.99 40.73
N SER A 6 -0.52 -12.70 40.77
CA SER A 6 0.21 -11.98 39.72
C SER A 6 -0.01 -12.73 38.40
N LEU A 7 -0.98 -12.24 37.61
CA LEU A 7 -1.22 -12.70 36.24
C LEU A 7 0.01 -12.30 35.43
N LYS A 8 0.97 -13.21 35.30
CA LYS A 8 2.03 -13.08 34.32
C LYS A 8 1.37 -13.19 32.96
N GLU A 9 1.15 -12.04 32.32
CA GLU A 9 0.73 -12.00 30.94
C GLU A 9 1.81 -12.70 30.11
N GLU A 10 1.45 -13.83 29.50
CA GLU A 10 2.40 -14.63 28.74
C GLU A 10 2.58 -13.98 27.37
N ILE A 11 3.81 -13.60 27.04
CA ILE A 11 4.13 -12.92 25.78
C ILE A 11 4.80 -13.91 24.83
N CYS A 12 4.37 -13.89 23.57
CA CYS A 12 5.00 -14.68 22.51
C CYS A 12 6.39 -14.11 22.18
N VAL A 13 7.44 -14.92 22.35
CA VAL A 13 8.83 -14.48 22.09
C VAL A 13 9.11 -14.08 20.63
N ILE A 14 8.27 -14.50 19.68
CA ILE A 14 8.45 -14.20 18.25
C ILE A 14 7.74 -12.89 17.86
N CYS A 15 6.46 -12.74 18.21
CA CYS A 15 5.68 -11.58 17.77
C CYS A 15 5.50 -10.50 18.84
N GLN A 16 6.03 -10.73 20.05
CA GLN A 16 5.97 -9.81 21.20
C GLN A 16 4.56 -9.40 21.62
N ASN A 17 3.54 -10.08 21.12
CA ASN A 17 2.14 -9.90 21.53
C ASN A 17 1.80 -10.86 22.67
N PHE A 18 0.80 -10.46 23.45
CA PHE A 18 0.18 -11.30 24.46
C PHE A 18 -0.42 -12.56 23.85
N ILE A 19 -0.31 -13.64 24.61
CA ILE A 19 -0.90 -14.92 24.30
C ILE A 19 -2.27 -14.94 24.96
N SER A 20 -3.32 -14.98 24.14
CA SER A 20 -4.70 -15.00 24.62
C SER A 20 -5.11 -16.42 25.00
N HIS A 21 -6.17 -16.56 25.80
CA HIS A 21 -6.71 -17.87 26.18
C HIS A 21 -7.21 -18.72 25.00
N GLU A 22 -7.56 -18.07 23.88
CA GLU A 22 -8.01 -18.73 22.65
C GLU A 22 -6.85 -19.17 21.74
N ASP A 23 -5.63 -18.72 22.01
CA ASP A 23 -4.48 -19.01 21.15
C ASP A 23 -3.93 -20.42 21.40
N THR A 24 -3.55 -21.11 20.32
CA THR A 24 -2.82 -22.38 20.46
C THR A 24 -1.35 -22.10 20.82
N ILE A 25 -0.97 -22.42 22.04
CA ILE A 25 0.36 -22.14 22.61
C ILE A 25 1.29 -23.34 22.44
N VAL A 26 2.56 -23.06 22.16
CA VAL A 26 3.64 -24.06 22.23
C VAL A 26 4.67 -23.59 23.25
N VAL A 27 5.03 -24.49 24.17
CA VAL A 27 6.17 -24.32 25.07
C VAL A 27 7.42 -24.84 24.38
N LEU A 28 8.47 -24.03 24.35
CA LEU A 28 9.75 -24.39 23.75
C LEU A 28 10.49 -25.42 24.61
N GLY A 29 10.60 -26.64 24.12
CA GLY A 29 11.63 -27.59 24.57
C GLY A 29 12.99 -27.28 23.96
N GLU A 30 14.02 -28.03 24.36
CA GLU A 30 15.41 -27.84 23.90
C GLU A 30 15.57 -27.85 22.37
N LYS A 31 15.00 -28.84 21.68
CA LYS A 31 14.99 -28.88 20.21
C LYS A 31 14.20 -27.74 19.60
N GLY A 32 13.17 -27.27 20.30
CA GLY A 32 12.30 -26.18 19.87
C GLY A 32 13.04 -24.85 19.86
N SER A 33 13.72 -24.51 20.97
CA SER A 33 14.50 -23.27 21.08
C SER A 33 15.69 -23.26 20.12
N GLN A 34 16.40 -24.39 19.96
CA GLN A 34 17.47 -24.51 18.97
C GLN A 34 16.97 -24.26 17.54
N SER A 35 15.79 -24.80 17.17
CA SER A 35 15.21 -24.60 15.85
C SER A 35 14.82 -23.14 15.59
N VAL A 36 14.26 -22.45 16.59
CA VAL A 36 13.91 -21.03 16.47
C VAL A 36 15.17 -20.16 16.39
N ASN A 37 16.17 -20.41 17.23
CA ASN A 37 17.46 -19.70 17.19
C ASN A 37 18.20 -19.92 15.85
N LYS A 38 18.10 -21.11 15.26
CA LYS A 38 18.64 -21.38 13.91
C LYS A 38 17.89 -20.60 12.83
N ALA A 39 16.56 -20.52 12.93
CA ALA A 39 15.75 -19.72 12.02
C ALA A 39 16.08 -18.23 12.14
N SER A 40 16.27 -17.73 13.37
CA SER A 40 16.72 -16.36 13.67
C SER A 40 18.04 -16.02 12.98
N LYS A 41 19.07 -16.86 13.18
CA LYS A 41 20.36 -16.72 12.48
C LYS A 41 20.22 -16.74 10.96
N SER A 42 19.33 -17.58 10.43
CA SER A 42 19.10 -17.69 8.99
C SER A 42 18.36 -16.47 8.42
N ARG A 43 17.54 -15.81 9.24
CA ARG A 43 16.83 -14.55 8.93
C ARG A 43 17.68 -13.31 9.18
N GLN A 44 18.86 -13.46 9.80
CA GLN A 44 19.71 -12.36 10.25
C GLN A 44 18.98 -11.41 11.24
N ASP A 45 18.08 -11.95 12.06
CA ASP A 45 17.43 -11.20 13.14
C ASP A 45 18.05 -11.51 14.52
N ASN A 46 17.55 -10.87 15.58
CA ASN A 46 18.10 -10.95 16.93
C ASN A 46 17.18 -11.72 17.91
N VAL A 47 16.32 -12.62 17.42
CA VAL A 47 15.43 -13.40 18.29
C VAL A 47 16.22 -14.49 19.00
N VAL A 48 16.40 -14.36 20.32
CA VAL A 48 17.04 -15.36 21.17
C VAL A 48 15.99 -16.05 22.03
N THR A 49 15.94 -17.37 21.94
CA THR A 49 15.00 -18.21 22.68
C THR A 49 15.67 -19.24 23.58
N SER A 50 15.01 -19.52 24.70
CA SER A 50 15.43 -20.47 25.75
C SER A 50 14.31 -21.47 26.06
N VAL A 51 14.66 -22.57 26.72
CA VAL A 51 13.71 -23.62 27.12
C VAL A 51 12.67 -23.06 28.09
N GLY A 52 11.42 -23.46 27.94
CA GLY A 52 10.29 -23.03 28.77
C GLY A 52 9.57 -21.77 28.28
N GLN A 53 10.12 -21.05 27.30
CA GLN A 53 9.43 -19.91 26.70
C GLN A 53 8.21 -20.33 25.87
N LYS A 54 7.22 -19.43 25.80
CA LYS A 54 5.95 -19.67 25.11
C LYS A 54 5.85 -18.84 23.84
N LEU A 55 5.16 -19.40 22.87
CA LEU A 55 4.88 -18.75 21.60
C LEU A 55 3.61 -19.31 20.96
N HIS A 56 3.00 -18.53 20.08
CA HIS A 56 1.90 -19.02 19.26
C HIS A 56 2.38 -20.13 18.33
N GLN A 57 1.59 -21.20 18.20
CA GLN A 57 1.88 -22.30 17.28
C GLN A 57 2.03 -21.79 15.83
N ASN A 58 1.22 -20.80 15.45
CA ASN A 58 1.30 -20.19 14.13
C ASN A 58 2.60 -19.38 13.95
N CYS A 59 3.02 -18.62 14.96
CA CYS A 59 4.31 -17.93 14.96
C CYS A 59 5.46 -18.92 14.76
N ARG A 60 5.44 -20.08 15.44
CA ARG A 60 6.45 -21.13 15.20
C ARG A 60 6.49 -21.56 13.74
N LYS A 61 5.31 -21.91 13.19
CA LYS A 61 5.17 -22.44 11.83
C LYS A 61 5.64 -21.44 10.79
N SER A 62 5.24 -20.17 10.90
CA SER A 62 5.65 -19.14 9.94
C SER A 62 7.12 -18.77 10.08
N TYR A 63 7.60 -18.68 11.33
CA TYR A 63 8.94 -18.20 11.62
C TYR A 63 10.04 -19.21 11.21
N THR A 64 9.85 -20.50 11.47
CA THR A 64 10.86 -21.52 11.14
C THR A 64 10.73 -22.09 9.73
N ASN A 65 9.68 -21.75 8.98
CA ASN A 65 9.46 -22.29 7.65
C ASN A 65 10.46 -21.72 6.62
N PRO A 66 11.21 -22.57 5.89
CA PRO A 66 12.23 -22.14 4.92
C PRO A 66 11.73 -21.17 3.85
N LYS A 67 10.47 -21.31 3.40
CA LYS A 67 9.87 -20.42 2.39
C LYS A 67 9.78 -18.99 2.92
N TYR A 68 9.35 -18.81 4.17
CA TYR A 68 9.22 -17.50 4.79
C TYR A 68 10.57 -16.91 5.23
N ILE A 69 11.54 -17.76 5.56
CA ILE A 69 12.94 -17.33 5.78
C ILE A 69 13.51 -16.78 4.46
N ALA A 70 13.32 -17.49 3.35
CA ALA A 70 13.80 -17.05 2.04
C ALA A 70 13.15 -15.73 1.58
N LEU A 71 11.87 -15.49 1.93
CA LEU A 71 11.21 -14.21 1.68
C LEU A 71 11.80 -13.08 2.53
N ALA A 72 11.96 -13.28 3.83
CA ALA A 72 12.58 -12.27 4.72
C ALA A 72 14.00 -11.88 4.26
N ASN A 73 14.79 -12.86 3.82
CA ASN A 73 16.14 -12.59 3.32
C ASN A 73 16.17 -11.82 1.99
N ARG A 74 15.08 -11.86 1.19
CA ARG A 74 14.97 -11.03 -0.03
C ARG A 74 14.71 -9.57 0.32
N GLU A 75 13.92 -9.32 1.36
CA GLU A 75 13.67 -7.96 1.88
C GLU A 75 14.97 -7.35 2.41
N ILE A 76 15.77 -8.10 3.19
CA ILE A 76 17.08 -7.64 3.71
C ILE A 76 18.11 -7.38 2.59
N LYS A 77 18.11 -8.19 1.53
CA LYS A 77 18.96 -7.94 0.35
C LYS A 77 18.61 -6.64 -0.37
N HIS A 78 17.36 -6.20 -0.27
CA HIS A 78 16.92 -4.92 -0.83
C HIS A 78 17.25 -3.74 0.11
N GLU A 79 17.48 -3.98 1.40
CA GLU A 79 17.86 -2.96 2.39
C GLU A 79 19.38 -2.75 2.51
N THR A 80 20.21 -3.73 2.14
CA THR A 80 21.68 -3.66 2.26
C THR A 80 22.38 -2.86 1.15
N THR A 81 21.67 -2.35 0.15
CA THR A 81 22.16 -1.27 -0.73
C THR A 81 22.05 0.06 0.02
N ASN A 82 23.06 0.30 0.86
CA ASN A 82 23.19 1.44 1.74
C ASN A 82 23.49 2.72 0.94
N VAL A 83 22.44 3.31 0.36
CA VAL A 83 22.42 4.72 -0.04
C VAL A 83 21.69 5.46 1.09
N PRO A 84 22.18 6.61 1.57
CA PRO A 84 21.48 7.40 2.57
C PRO A 84 20.02 7.58 2.16
N LYS A 85 19.09 7.45 3.12
CA LYS A 85 17.64 7.63 2.92
C LYS A 85 17.29 9.09 2.61
N LEU A 86 17.81 9.63 1.51
CA LEU A 86 17.13 10.63 0.71
C LEU A 86 15.88 9.94 0.16
N ARG A 87 14.69 10.47 0.47
CA ARG A 87 13.38 10.15 -0.12
C ARG A 87 13.46 9.13 -1.26
N TRP A 88 13.53 7.84 -0.93
CA TRP A 88 13.74 6.80 -1.92
C TRP A 88 12.47 6.74 -2.77
N LYS A 89 12.49 7.36 -3.95
CA LYS A 89 11.52 7.07 -4.99
C LYS A 89 11.85 5.62 -5.39
N VAL A 90 10.94 4.69 -5.13
CA VAL A 90 10.86 3.46 -5.92
C VAL A 90 11.08 3.88 -7.38
N GLU A 91 12.07 3.31 -8.06
CA GLU A 91 12.29 3.62 -9.46
C GLU A 91 11.00 3.32 -10.23
N PHE A 92 10.37 4.35 -10.77
CA PHE A 92 9.08 4.22 -11.43
C PHE A 92 9.30 3.53 -12.78
N ASP A 93 9.05 2.23 -12.82
CA ASP A 93 9.07 1.46 -14.07
C ASP A 93 7.72 1.58 -14.80
N PHE A 94 7.71 2.29 -15.93
CA PHE A 94 6.53 2.47 -16.80
C PHE A 94 5.89 1.16 -17.26
N LYS A 95 6.68 0.09 -17.37
CA LYS A 95 6.21 -1.23 -17.83
C LYS A 95 5.55 -2.05 -16.73
N LYS A 96 5.74 -1.66 -15.46
CA LYS A 96 5.25 -2.40 -14.29
C LYS A 96 4.32 -1.59 -13.41
N HIS A 97 4.44 -0.28 -13.41
CA HIS A 97 3.67 0.61 -12.54
C HIS A 97 2.64 1.41 -13.33
N CYS A 98 1.48 1.59 -12.73
CA CYS A 98 0.44 2.46 -13.26
C CYS A 98 0.91 3.91 -13.25
N LEU A 99 0.84 4.56 -14.42
CA LEU A 99 1.17 5.97 -14.65
C LEU A 99 0.54 6.92 -13.62
N PHE A 100 -0.71 6.65 -13.21
CA PHE A 100 -1.47 7.55 -12.35
C PHE A 100 -1.22 7.32 -10.87
N CYS A 101 -1.31 6.09 -10.37
CA CYS A 101 -1.24 5.82 -8.93
C CYS A 101 0.14 5.37 -8.44
N GLY A 102 1.09 5.07 -9.31
CA GLY A 102 2.42 4.61 -8.90
C GLY A 102 2.48 3.15 -8.45
N GLN A 103 1.33 2.48 -8.30
CA GLN A 103 1.26 1.08 -7.87
C GLN A 103 1.50 0.13 -9.03
N LEU A 104 1.91 -1.10 -8.73
CA LEU A 104 2.05 -2.16 -9.74
C LEU A 104 0.75 -2.32 -10.54
N ALA A 105 0.87 -2.28 -11.85
CA ALA A 105 -0.26 -2.38 -12.79
C ALA A 105 -0.92 -3.77 -12.69
N ASP A 106 -0.09 -4.82 -12.63
CA ASP A 106 -0.54 -6.21 -12.50
C ASP A 106 -0.71 -6.67 -11.04
N ALA A 107 -0.85 -5.74 -10.09
CA ALA A 107 -1.07 -6.11 -8.70
C ALA A 107 -2.38 -6.90 -8.56
N VAL A 108 -2.27 -8.20 -8.26
CA VAL A 108 -3.39 -8.99 -7.77
C VAL A 108 -3.72 -8.53 -6.35
N ILE A 109 -4.58 -7.54 -6.22
CA ILE A 109 -5.12 -7.12 -4.92
C ILE A 109 -6.23 -8.12 -4.52
N GLY A 110 -5.83 -9.28 -4.00
CA GLY A 110 -6.73 -10.29 -3.42
C GLY A 110 -7.52 -11.17 -4.41
N ARG A 111 -8.69 -11.69 -3.99
CA ARG A 111 -9.59 -12.57 -4.78
C ARG A 111 -10.58 -11.81 -5.68
N LYS A 112 -10.36 -10.52 -5.97
CA LYS A 112 -11.23 -9.73 -6.85
C LYS A 112 -10.52 -9.42 -8.17
N ARG A 113 -11.35 -9.33 -9.21
CA ARG A 113 -10.98 -9.27 -10.63
C ARG A 113 -9.80 -8.33 -10.87
N LYS A 114 -8.87 -8.80 -11.72
CA LYS A 114 -7.75 -8.04 -12.29
C LYS A 114 -8.23 -6.60 -12.55
N SER A 115 -7.57 -5.61 -11.96
CA SER A 115 -7.74 -4.23 -12.41
C SER A 115 -7.45 -4.21 -13.91
N ASP A 116 -8.37 -3.68 -14.72
CA ASP A 116 -8.16 -3.64 -16.17
C ASP A 116 -6.97 -2.71 -16.46
N VAL A 117 -5.84 -3.31 -16.83
CA VAL A 117 -4.59 -2.63 -17.18
C VAL A 117 -4.58 -2.39 -18.68
N TYR A 118 -4.27 -1.16 -19.06
CA TYR A 118 -4.15 -0.77 -20.46
C TYR A 118 -2.79 -0.12 -20.73
N PRO A 119 -2.18 -0.40 -21.89
CA PRO A 119 -1.00 0.32 -22.34
C PRO A 119 -1.36 1.68 -22.93
N VAL A 120 -0.47 2.64 -22.80
CA VAL A 120 -0.51 3.89 -23.55
C VAL A 120 -0.15 3.60 -25.01
N ARG A 121 -1.02 4.02 -25.93
CA ARG A 121 -0.89 3.69 -27.37
C ARG A 121 -0.56 4.87 -28.26
N THR A 122 -0.75 6.10 -27.77
CA THR A 122 -0.66 7.29 -28.62
C THR A 122 -0.06 8.46 -27.86
N SER A 123 0.65 9.33 -28.59
CA SER A 123 1.13 10.61 -28.08
C SER A 123 -0.02 11.56 -27.73
N GLU A 124 -1.16 11.49 -28.42
CA GLU A 124 -2.35 12.25 -28.04
C GLU A 124 -2.84 11.95 -26.62
N PHE A 125 -2.68 10.71 -26.15
CA PHE A 125 -3.01 10.35 -24.78
C PHE A 125 -2.14 11.16 -23.81
N GLN A 126 -0.83 11.22 -24.09
CA GLN A 126 0.13 11.97 -23.28
C GLN A 126 -0.22 13.46 -23.22
N CYS A 127 -0.43 14.11 -24.37
CA CYS A 127 -0.81 15.54 -24.41
C CYS A 127 -2.06 15.82 -23.58
N LYS A 128 -3.10 14.98 -23.69
CA LYS A 128 -4.33 15.13 -22.90
C LYS A 128 -4.08 15.01 -21.39
N ILE A 129 -3.22 14.11 -20.95
CA ILE A 129 -2.89 13.98 -19.53
C ILE A 129 -2.08 15.18 -19.03
N GLU A 130 -1.12 15.67 -19.83
CA GLU A 130 -0.36 16.89 -19.50
C GLU A 130 -1.28 18.10 -19.32
N ASP A 131 -2.25 18.29 -20.20
CA ASP A 131 -3.22 19.39 -20.09
C ASP A 131 -4.09 19.27 -18.85
N ILE A 132 -4.53 18.05 -18.49
CA ILE A 132 -5.26 17.82 -17.23
C ILE A 132 -4.38 18.12 -16.03
N CYS A 133 -3.09 17.77 -16.06
CA CYS A 133 -2.16 18.10 -14.98
C CYS A 133 -2.06 19.62 -14.77
N LYS A 134 -2.01 20.39 -15.87
CA LYS A 134 -1.99 21.87 -15.83
C LYS A 134 -3.32 22.46 -15.32
N GLN A 135 -4.45 21.82 -15.62
CA GLN A 135 -5.77 22.30 -15.18
C GLN A 135 -6.05 22.04 -13.68
N ARG A 136 -5.57 20.90 -13.16
CA ARG A 136 -5.91 20.46 -11.79
C ARG A 136 -5.03 21.07 -10.71
N GLU A 137 -3.73 21.23 -10.99
CA GLU A 137 -2.73 21.75 -10.04
C GLU A 137 -2.77 21.14 -8.62
N ASP A 138 -3.25 19.89 -8.48
CA ASP A 138 -3.31 19.16 -7.20
C ASP A 138 -2.07 18.25 -7.00
N GLU A 139 -1.90 17.72 -5.77
CA GLU A 139 -0.77 16.85 -5.45
C GLU A 139 -0.71 15.60 -6.36
N TRP A 140 -1.88 15.10 -6.78
CA TRP A 140 -1.95 13.98 -7.70
C TRP A 140 -1.46 14.34 -9.10
N ALA A 141 -1.85 15.51 -9.62
CA ALA A 141 -1.37 16.06 -10.87
C ALA A 141 0.13 16.36 -10.83
N LEU A 142 0.66 16.86 -9.71
CA LEU A 142 2.10 17.08 -9.54
C LEU A 142 2.88 15.77 -9.62
N GLU A 143 2.41 14.70 -8.98
CA GLU A 143 3.09 13.40 -9.04
C GLU A 143 3.00 12.75 -10.42
N VAL A 144 1.86 12.88 -11.12
CA VAL A 144 1.73 12.39 -12.50
C VAL A 144 2.61 13.19 -13.45
N ARG A 145 2.62 14.52 -13.35
CA ARG A 145 3.49 15.39 -14.16
C ARG A 145 4.97 15.09 -13.90
N GLY A 146 5.35 14.92 -12.65
CA GLY A 146 6.70 14.52 -12.27
C GLY A 146 7.09 13.10 -12.70
N ARG A 147 6.19 12.30 -13.29
CA ARG A 147 6.55 11.07 -14.02
C ARG A 147 6.67 11.33 -15.51
N LEU A 148 5.76 12.13 -16.07
CA LEU A 148 5.79 12.55 -17.47
C LEU A 148 7.08 13.30 -17.84
N GLU A 149 7.60 14.15 -16.95
CA GLU A 149 8.82 14.93 -17.19
C GLU A 149 10.07 14.08 -17.46
N PHE A 150 10.10 12.82 -17.01
CA PHE A 150 11.25 11.91 -17.21
C PHE A 150 11.15 11.06 -18.48
N VAL A 151 10.06 11.16 -19.23
CA VAL A 151 9.83 10.34 -20.43
C VAL A 151 9.37 11.21 -21.60
N GLN A 152 10.08 11.09 -22.73
CA GLN A 152 9.74 11.87 -23.91
C GLN A 152 8.46 11.34 -24.59
N ASP A 153 8.32 10.01 -24.68
CA ASP A 153 7.19 9.34 -25.31
C ASP A 153 6.71 8.16 -24.43
N LEU A 154 5.50 8.29 -23.89
CA LEU A 154 4.89 7.25 -23.06
C LEU A 154 4.59 5.95 -23.81
N HIS A 155 4.25 6.04 -25.10
CA HIS A 155 3.98 4.87 -25.92
C HIS A 155 5.26 4.08 -26.15
N ALA A 156 6.36 4.77 -26.48
CA ALA A 156 7.68 4.15 -26.65
C ALA A 156 8.23 3.53 -25.34
N ALA A 157 7.83 4.06 -24.19
CA ALA A 157 8.19 3.52 -22.88
C ALA A 157 7.36 2.29 -22.45
N ASP A 158 6.42 1.82 -23.28
CA ASP A 158 5.44 0.78 -22.96
C ASP A 158 4.67 1.09 -21.65
N ALA A 159 4.31 2.35 -21.44
CA ALA A 159 3.68 2.79 -20.20
C ALA A 159 2.31 2.13 -19.97
N LEU A 160 2.06 1.69 -18.74
CA LEU A 160 0.80 1.05 -18.33
C LEU A 160 -0.03 1.93 -17.39
N TYR A 161 -1.34 1.71 -17.38
CA TYR A 161 -2.25 2.33 -16.43
C TYR A 161 -3.47 1.47 -16.09
N HIS A 162 -4.00 1.63 -14.88
CA HIS A 162 -5.32 1.11 -14.52
C HIS A 162 -6.42 1.95 -15.17
N GLN A 163 -7.40 1.31 -15.81
CA GLN A 163 -8.55 2.00 -16.40
C GLN A 163 -9.25 2.92 -15.40
N THR A 164 -9.48 2.41 -14.19
CA THR A 164 -10.13 3.17 -13.10
C THR A 164 -9.33 4.41 -12.71
N CYS A 165 -8.01 4.31 -12.63
CA CYS A 165 -7.17 5.47 -12.34
C CYS A 165 -7.25 6.52 -13.46
N SER A 166 -7.24 6.11 -14.73
CA SER A 166 -7.38 7.04 -15.85
C SER A 166 -8.73 7.74 -15.85
N VAL A 167 -9.82 7.02 -15.56
CA VAL A 167 -11.16 7.61 -15.49
C VAL A 167 -11.20 8.64 -14.36
N ASN A 168 -10.81 8.26 -13.15
CA ASN A 168 -10.81 9.13 -11.97
C ASN A 168 -9.92 10.37 -12.15
N PHE A 169 -8.78 10.22 -12.80
CA PHE A 169 -7.87 11.33 -13.08
C PHE A 169 -8.51 12.35 -14.04
N ARG A 170 -9.24 11.87 -15.06
CA ARG A 170 -9.94 12.73 -16.03
C ARG A 170 -11.22 13.34 -15.46
N THR A 171 -11.94 12.65 -14.59
CA THR A 171 -13.21 13.11 -14.00
C THR A 171 -13.05 13.93 -12.72
N LEU A 172 -11.83 14.36 -12.39
CA LEU A 172 -11.54 15.20 -11.22
C LEU A 172 -11.79 14.54 -9.86
N GLN A 173 -11.89 13.21 -9.81
CA GLN A 173 -12.07 12.46 -8.56
C GLN A 173 -10.72 12.00 -8.01
N THR A 174 -10.20 12.74 -7.03
CA THR A 174 -8.93 12.40 -6.37
C THR A 174 -9.08 11.17 -5.46
N PRO A 175 -8.27 10.10 -5.63
CA PRO A 175 -8.26 8.97 -4.72
C PRO A 175 -7.98 9.41 -3.28
N LEU A 176 -8.52 8.68 -2.30
CA LEU A 176 -8.29 8.94 -0.87
C LEU A 176 -6.80 9.07 -0.49
N ALA A 177 -5.91 8.39 -1.20
CA ALA A 177 -4.46 8.49 -0.98
C ALA A 177 -3.86 9.87 -1.31
N PHE A 178 -4.55 10.67 -2.13
CA PHE A 178 -4.15 12.01 -2.57
C PHE A 178 -5.18 13.08 -2.17
N SER A 179 -6.25 12.70 -1.47
CA SER A 179 -7.18 13.69 -0.95
C SER A 179 -6.50 14.44 0.19
N PRO A 180 -6.56 15.79 0.24
CA PRO A 180 -6.08 16.53 1.40
C PRO A 180 -6.77 15.98 2.66
N PRO A 181 -6.07 15.89 3.81
CA PRO A 181 -6.66 15.33 5.02
C PRO A 181 -7.94 16.08 5.32
N ALA A 182 -9.06 15.36 5.31
CA ALA A 182 -10.36 15.95 5.59
C ALA A 182 -10.27 16.67 6.94
N LYS A 183 -10.39 18.00 6.94
CA LYS A 183 -10.70 18.74 8.17
C LYS A 183 -11.94 18.06 8.72
N LYS A 184 -11.86 17.45 9.91
CA LYS A 184 -13.01 16.80 10.55
C LYS A 184 -14.14 17.82 10.62
N ALA A 185 -15.09 17.73 9.68
CA ALA A 185 -16.31 18.50 9.76
C ALA A 185 -17.02 17.98 11.01
N LYS A 186 -17.24 18.87 11.99
CA LYS A 186 -18.06 18.57 13.15
C LYS A 186 -19.41 18.08 12.60
N THR A 187 -19.72 16.82 12.84
CA THR A 187 -21.02 16.23 12.54
C THR A 187 -22.10 17.03 13.27
N GLN A 188 -22.84 17.88 12.55
CA GLN A 188 -24.17 18.26 12.99
C GLN A 188 -25.12 17.15 12.55
N ALA A 189 -25.67 16.47 13.55
CA ALA A 189 -26.79 15.57 13.40
C ALA A 189 -28.02 16.34 12.87
N GLY A 190 -28.74 15.79 11.89
CA GLY A 190 -30.05 16.29 11.50
C GLY A 190 -30.42 16.01 10.05
N ARG A 191 -31.16 14.92 9.83
CA ARG A 191 -31.90 14.64 8.58
C ARG A 191 -33.12 15.57 8.51
N LYS A 192 -33.26 16.37 7.46
CA LYS A 192 -34.57 16.81 6.92
C LYS A 192 -34.54 16.88 5.40
N SER A 193 -35.50 16.18 4.81
CA SER A 193 -35.91 16.20 3.41
C SER A 193 -36.75 17.43 3.12
N SER A 194 -36.47 18.15 2.02
CA SER A 194 -37.50 18.81 1.20
C SER A 194 -36.90 19.38 -0.07
N LEU A 195 -37.62 19.17 -1.17
CA LEU A 195 -37.43 19.66 -2.52
C LEU A 195 -37.36 21.19 -2.61
N SER A 196 -36.56 21.71 -3.55
CA SER A 196 -37.04 22.71 -4.51
C SER A 196 -36.11 22.82 -5.73
N GLU A 197 -36.71 22.66 -6.91
CA GLU A 197 -36.15 23.10 -8.19
C GLU A 197 -35.89 24.61 -8.17
N SER A 198 -34.78 25.05 -8.77
CA SER A 198 -34.83 26.07 -9.82
C SER A 198 -33.45 26.41 -10.37
N PHE A 199 -33.36 26.32 -11.70
CA PHE A 199 -32.72 27.26 -12.61
C PHE A 199 -31.27 27.71 -12.33
N PHE A 200 -30.35 27.20 -13.16
CA PHE A 200 -29.44 28.10 -13.87
C PHE A 200 -29.26 27.62 -15.31
N VAL A 201 -29.97 28.29 -16.21
CA VAL A 201 -29.71 28.34 -17.66
C VAL A 201 -28.44 29.15 -17.86
N CYS A 202 -27.48 28.66 -18.65
CA CYS A 202 -26.51 29.54 -19.31
C CYS A 202 -26.06 28.99 -20.67
N TYR A 203 -26.71 29.55 -21.69
CA TYR A 203 -26.25 29.95 -23.03
C TYR A 203 -25.58 28.96 -23.99
N LYS A 204 -26.35 28.69 -25.06
CA LYS A 204 -25.85 28.36 -26.41
C LYS A 204 -24.93 29.47 -26.92
N ILE A 205 -23.77 29.07 -27.43
CA ILE A 205 -22.89 29.88 -28.28
C ILE A 205 -23.43 29.84 -29.72
N PRO A 206 -23.65 30.97 -30.41
CA PRO A 206 -23.72 30.98 -31.85
C PRO A 206 -22.32 31.14 -32.46
N SER A 207 -21.91 30.15 -33.26
CA SER A 207 -20.95 30.28 -34.37
C SER A 207 -21.80 30.69 -35.61
N ALA A 208 -21.38 31.46 -36.60
CA ALA A 208 -20.07 31.83 -37.11
C ALA A 208 -20.18 33.16 -37.89
N LYS A 209 -19.03 33.63 -38.37
CA LYS A 209 -18.84 34.71 -39.34
C LYS A 209 -19.42 34.38 -40.70
#